data_AF-A0A177VZM8-F1
#
_entry.id   AF-A0A177VZM8-F1
#
_cell.length_a   1.000
_cell.length_b   1.000
_cell.length_c   1.000
_cell.angle_alpha   90.00
_cell.angle_beta   90.00
_cell.angle_gamma   90.00
#
_symmetry.space_group_name_H-M   'P 1'
#
loop_
_entity.id
_entity.type
_entity.pdbx_description
1 polymer ?
#
loop_
_entity_poly.entity_id
_entity_poly.type
_entity_poly.pdbx_seq_one_letter_code
_entity_poly.pdbx_strand_id
1 'polypeptide(L)'
;MKQAVIFVISLLAAMSSAIVVSTSESPAPTFEPSPSTSTSGLTSGLRPPLAPKPVFWPHSDTRVASLFSRYNTLLEQYNSKTAECENLKQECKKRNILVNSQTLLYTQTLDKCIREKESSKKMRLRAIFNSIKKNLKNTEDLYTKSLAKKIHVCGEASRLEARVNEVKIQNQRLLFNNRQ
;
A
#
# COMPACT_ATOMS: atom_id res chain seq x y z
N MET A 1 -19.25 -1.09 25.41
CA MET A 1 -18.81 -0.68 24.05
C MET A 1 -18.09 0.67 23.97
N LYS A 2 -18.35 1.66 24.86
CA LYS A 2 -17.66 2.97 24.80
C LYS A 2 -16.17 2.95 25.21
N GLN A 3 -15.76 2.02 26.07
CA GLN A 3 -14.37 1.90 26.53
C GLN A 3 -13.40 1.30 25.50
N ALA A 4 -13.87 0.40 24.64
CA ALA A 4 -13.02 -0.23 23.63
C ALA A 4 -12.57 0.76 22.54
N VAL A 5 -13.43 1.73 22.20
CA VAL A 5 -13.13 2.75 21.18
C VAL A 5 -12.08 3.75 21.67
N ILE A 6 -12.12 4.11 22.95
CA ILE A 6 -11.14 5.00 23.57
C ILE A 6 -9.76 4.34 23.58
N PHE A 7 -9.69 3.05 23.90
CA PHE A 7 -8.43 2.31 23.97
C PHE A 7 -7.71 2.22 22.61
N VAL A 8 -8.46 2.03 21.52
CA VAL A 8 -7.89 1.96 20.16
C VAL A 8 -7.35 3.31 19.70
N ILE A 9 -8.00 4.42 20.08
CA ILE A 9 -7.55 5.78 19.72
C ILE A 9 -6.28 6.15 20.50
N SER A 10 -6.20 5.79 21.79
CA SER A 10 -5.00 6.00 22.60
C SER A 10 -3.78 5.20 22.11
N LEU A 11 -4.00 3.97 21.62
CA LEU A 11 -2.92 3.13 21.09
C LEU A 11 -2.34 3.70 19.78
N LEU A 12 -3.17 4.31 18.93
CA LEU A 12 -2.75 4.94 17.68
C LEU A 12 -1.93 6.22 17.91
N ALA A 13 -2.21 6.99 18.97
CA ALA A 13 -1.46 8.19 19.30
C ALA A 13 -0.07 7.88 19.90
N ALA A 14 0.05 6.81 20.69
CA ALA A 14 1.31 6.42 21.33
C ALA A 14 2.40 5.93 20.35
N MET A 15 2.00 5.45 19.16
CA MET A 15 2.96 5.00 18.14
C MET A 15 3.52 6.14 17.27
N SER A 16 3.01 7.37 17.41
CA SER A 16 3.48 8.54 16.62
C SER A 16 4.59 9.36 17.29
N SER A 17 4.95 9.08 18.54
CA SER A 17 5.95 9.85 19.30
C SER A 17 7.36 9.24 19.31
N ALA A 18 7.63 8.17 18.56
CA ALA A 18 8.94 7.49 18.53
C ALA A 18 9.86 7.93 17.37
N ILE A 19 9.57 9.02 16.67
CA ILE A 19 10.46 9.54 15.62
C ILE A 19 10.92 10.94 16.03
N VAL A 20 11.91 11.00 16.91
CA VAL A 20 12.71 12.21 17.08
C VAL A 20 14.19 11.84 17.15
N VAL A 21 14.97 12.68 16.47
CA VAL A 21 16.40 12.97 16.63
C VAL A 21 17.39 12.05 15.91
N SER A 22 17.91 12.56 14.79
CA SER A 22 19.36 12.82 14.70
C SER A 22 19.59 14.04 13.79
N THR A 23 19.89 15.16 14.45
CA THR A 23 20.46 16.37 13.87
C THR A 23 21.94 16.12 13.57
N SER A 24 22.38 16.46 12.36
CA SER A 24 23.78 16.71 12.06
C SER A 24 23.84 17.90 11.10
N GLU A 25 24.29 19.04 11.64
CA GLU A 25 24.79 20.20 10.89
C GLU A 25 26.01 19.82 10.05
N SER A 26 26.16 20.41 8.85
CA SER A 26 27.32 21.23 8.39
C SER A 26 27.25 21.45 6.84
N PRO A 27 28.03 22.37 6.23
CA PRO A 27 27.52 23.58 5.58
C PRO A 27 27.46 23.48 4.04
N ALA A 28 26.79 24.46 3.43
CA ALA A 28 26.62 24.61 1.99
C ALA A 28 27.94 24.78 1.22
N PRO A 29 28.02 24.27 -0.03
CA PRO A 29 28.88 24.84 -1.05
C PRO A 29 28.08 25.36 -2.24
N THR A 30 28.19 26.68 -2.40
CA THR A 30 28.49 27.45 -3.61
C THR A 30 28.10 26.90 -4.98
N PHE A 31 27.30 27.71 -5.68
CA PHE A 31 26.97 27.65 -7.10
C PHE A 31 28.22 27.73 -7.99
N GLU A 32 28.34 26.80 -8.94
CA GLU A 32 28.97 27.06 -10.24
C GLU A 32 28.17 26.41 -11.37
N PRO A 33 27.97 27.09 -12.52
CA PRO A 33 27.29 26.55 -13.69
C PRO A 33 28.30 26.08 -14.75
N SER A 34 28.00 24.96 -15.43
CA SER A 34 28.67 24.53 -16.68
C SER A 34 27.88 23.38 -17.34
N PRO A 35 28.05 23.10 -18.64
CA PRO A 35 27.41 23.82 -19.73
C PRO A 35 26.48 22.89 -20.55
N SER A 36 25.68 23.52 -21.40
CA SER A 36 24.79 22.89 -22.38
C SER A 36 25.52 21.90 -23.29
N THR A 37 24.95 20.71 -23.49
CA THR A 37 25.14 19.94 -24.74
C THR A 37 23.78 19.41 -25.18
N SER A 38 23.24 20.06 -26.19
CA SER A 38 22.15 19.59 -27.04
C SER A 38 22.62 18.39 -27.86
N THR A 39 21.75 17.40 -28.10
CA THR A 39 21.51 16.80 -29.43
C THR A 39 20.34 15.82 -29.39
N SER A 40 19.42 16.05 -30.34
CA SER A 40 18.47 15.15 -31.01
C SER A 40 17.45 14.35 -30.18
N GLY A 41 16.17 14.69 -30.39
CA GLY A 41 15.07 13.80 -30.09
C GLY A 41 14.94 12.64 -31.08
N LEU A 42 14.19 11.62 -30.68
CA LEU A 42 13.06 11.10 -31.45
C LEU A 42 12.27 10.12 -30.59
N THR A 43 10.96 10.24 -30.72
CA THR A 43 9.88 9.48 -30.13
C THR A 43 9.91 7.99 -30.50
N SER A 44 9.24 7.21 -29.64
CA SER A 44 8.61 5.91 -29.90
C SER A 44 9.39 4.69 -29.41
N GLY A 45 8.75 4.00 -28.48
CA GLY A 45 9.19 2.72 -27.94
C GLY A 45 8.53 2.48 -26.60
N LEU A 46 7.25 2.09 -26.65
CA LEU A 46 6.59 1.39 -25.54
C LEU A 46 7.51 0.24 -25.10
N ARG A 47 8.30 0.48 -24.06
CA ARG A 47 9.14 -0.55 -23.46
C ARG A 47 8.18 -1.56 -22.83
N PRO A 48 8.14 -2.82 -23.28
CA PRO A 48 7.43 -3.86 -22.55
C PRO A 48 8.00 -3.85 -21.12
N PRO A 49 7.19 -4.12 -20.08
CA PRO A 49 7.76 -4.28 -18.75
C PRO A 49 8.84 -5.35 -18.87
N LEU A 50 10.10 -4.97 -18.61
CA LEU A 50 11.23 -5.90 -18.66
C LEU A 50 10.84 -7.08 -17.77
N ALA A 51 10.72 -8.26 -18.37
CA ALA A 51 10.57 -9.49 -17.62
C ALA A 51 11.66 -9.49 -16.52
N PRO A 52 11.32 -9.75 -15.26
CA PRO A 52 12.30 -9.72 -14.18
C PRO A 52 13.50 -10.60 -14.53
N LYS A 53 14.71 -10.04 -14.45
CA LYS A 53 15.92 -10.80 -14.77
C LYS A 53 15.99 -12.00 -13.81
N PRO A 54 16.13 -13.24 -14.31
CA PRO A 54 16.21 -14.41 -13.44
C PRO A 54 17.43 -14.30 -12.54
N VAL A 55 17.26 -14.61 -11.26
CA VAL A 55 18.34 -14.56 -10.26
C VAL A 55 19.22 -15.81 -10.37
N PHE A 56 18.63 -16.94 -10.74
CA PHE A 56 19.36 -18.17 -11.06
C PHE A 56 19.24 -18.49 -12.54
N TRP A 57 20.39 -18.75 -13.17
CA TRP A 57 20.49 -19.18 -14.57
C TRP A 57 20.23 -20.68 -14.71
N PRO A 58 19.72 -21.15 -15.87
CA PRO A 58 19.49 -22.57 -16.13
C PRO A 58 20.75 -23.42 -15.86
N HIS A 59 20.59 -24.56 -15.19
CA HIS A 59 21.68 -25.52 -14.94
C HIS A 59 21.57 -26.72 -15.88
N SER A 60 22.69 -27.34 -16.23
CA SER A 60 22.71 -28.57 -17.03
C SER A 60 22.13 -29.80 -16.30
N ASP A 61 22.08 -29.74 -14.97
CA ASP A 61 21.48 -30.78 -14.13
C ASP A 61 19.97 -30.52 -14.08
N THR A 62 19.18 -31.49 -14.52
CA THR A 62 17.71 -31.39 -14.61
C THR A 62 17.05 -31.12 -13.26
N ARG A 63 17.60 -31.65 -12.16
CA ARG A 63 17.07 -31.42 -10.82
C ARG A 63 17.35 -29.99 -10.36
N VAL A 64 18.57 -29.49 -10.55
CA VAL A 64 18.95 -28.10 -10.22
C VAL A 64 18.20 -27.10 -11.11
N ALA A 65 18.06 -27.40 -12.40
CA ALA A 65 17.30 -26.58 -13.34
C ALA A 65 15.83 -26.42 -12.94
N SER A 66 15.19 -27.52 -12.50
CA SER A 66 13.79 -27.49 -12.05
C SER A 66 13.59 -26.60 -10.83
N LEU A 67 14.55 -26.60 -9.89
CA LEU A 67 14.50 -25.78 -8.69
C LEU A 67 14.80 -24.30 -8.96
N PHE A 68 15.71 -24.01 -9.88
CA PHE A 68 15.98 -22.64 -10.33
C PHE A 68 14.79 -22.04 -11.08
N SER A 69 14.16 -22.82 -11.96
CA SER A 69 12.92 -22.43 -12.63
C SER A 69 11.81 -22.14 -11.60
N ARG A 70 11.60 -23.06 -10.63
CA ARG A 70 10.63 -22.88 -9.54
C ARG A 70 10.89 -21.61 -8.73
N TYR A 71 12.15 -21.33 -8.41
CA TYR A 71 12.52 -20.09 -7.70
C TYR A 71 12.16 -18.85 -8.51
N ASN A 72 12.54 -18.79 -9.78
CA ASN A 72 12.30 -17.61 -10.62
C ASN A 72 10.79 -17.37 -10.78
N THR A 73 9.99 -18.40 -11.01
CA THR A 73 8.52 -18.28 -11.05
C THR A 73 7.93 -17.77 -9.74
N LEU A 74 8.37 -18.29 -8.60
CA LEU A 74 7.90 -17.82 -7.28
C LEU A 74 8.30 -16.36 -7.03
N LEU A 75 9.49 -15.96 -7.46
CA LEU A 75 9.97 -14.58 -7.33
C LEU A 75 9.14 -13.61 -8.17
N GLU A 76 8.78 -13.97 -9.40
CA GLU A 76 7.88 -13.17 -10.24
C GLU A 76 6.50 -13.01 -9.59
N GLN A 77 5.92 -14.11 -9.10
CA GLN A 77 4.63 -14.09 -8.39
C GLN A 77 4.70 -13.20 -7.14
N TYR A 78 5.76 -13.33 -6.35
CA TYR A 78 6.00 -12.51 -5.17
C TYR A 78 6.08 -11.03 -5.53
N ASN A 79 6.90 -10.65 -6.52
CA ASN A 79 7.06 -9.26 -6.94
C ASN A 79 5.74 -8.65 -7.43
N SER A 80 4.99 -9.40 -8.25
CA SER A 80 3.67 -8.99 -8.74
C SER A 80 2.68 -8.76 -7.59
N LYS A 81 2.59 -9.71 -6.65
CA LYS A 81 1.68 -9.60 -5.50
C LYS A 81 2.07 -8.52 -4.51
N THR A 82 3.37 -8.29 -4.30
CA THR A 82 3.88 -7.20 -3.48
C THR A 82 3.51 -5.84 -4.09
N ALA A 83 3.63 -5.69 -5.40
CA ALA A 83 3.18 -4.47 -6.09
C ALA A 83 1.66 -4.25 -5.96
N GLU A 84 0.84 -5.32 -6.10
CA GLU A 84 -0.61 -5.23 -5.88
C GLU A 84 -0.93 -4.83 -4.42
N CYS A 85 -0.24 -5.43 -3.44
CA CYS A 85 -0.39 -5.11 -2.02
C CYS A 85 -0.08 -3.64 -1.72
N GLU A 86 1.01 -3.09 -2.26
CA GLU A 86 1.36 -1.67 -2.07
C GLU A 86 0.31 -0.73 -2.66
N ASN A 87 -0.19 -1.06 -3.86
CA ASN A 87 -1.25 -0.27 -4.48
C ASN A 87 -2.53 -0.27 -3.63
N LEU A 88 -2.92 -1.45 -3.10
CA LEU A 88 -4.07 -1.59 -2.21
C LEU A 88 -3.87 -0.88 -0.86
N LYS A 89 -2.65 -0.81 -0.32
CA LYS A 89 -2.33 -0.01 0.88
C LYS A 89 -2.61 1.46 0.63
N GLN A 90 -2.17 2.01 -0.49
CA GLN A 90 -2.42 3.41 -0.85
C GLN A 90 -3.90 3.69 -1.08
N GLU A 91 -4.60 2.82 -1.81
CA GLU A 91 -6.05 2.95 -2.03
C GLU A 91 -6.84 2.91 -0.72
N CYS A 92 -6.50 2.01 0.20
CA CYS A 92 -7.11 1.97 1.52
C CYS A 92 -6.85 3.26 2.32
N LYS A 93 -5.64 3.84 2.23
CA LYS A 93 -5.32 5.11 2.91
C LYS A 93 -6.19 6.26 2.38
N LYS A 94 -6.33 6.38 1.06
CA LYS A 94 -7.20 7.39 0.43
C LYS A 94 -8.65 7.22 0.86
N ARG A 95 -9.16 5.98 0.83
CA ARG A 95 -10.55 5.66 1.23
C ARG A 95 -10.79 5.94 2.72
N ASN A 96 -9.81 5.65 3.59
CA ASN A 96 -9.91 5.96 5.01
C ASN A 96 -10.06 7.47 5.26
N ILE A 97 -9.29 8.30 4.54
CA ILE A 97 -9.42 9.76 4.60
C ILE A 97 -10.84 10.18 4.16
N LEU A 98 -11.36 9.59 3.09
CA LEU A 98 -12.71 9.89 2.59
C LEU A 98 -13.80 9.50 3.60
N VAL A 99 -13.71 8.32 4.21
CA VAL A 99 -14.62 7.87 5.28
C VAL A 99 -14.59 8.86 6.44
N ASN A 100 -13.40 9.22 6.93
CA ASN A 100 -13.26 10.16 8.04
C ASN A 100 -13.88 11.54 7.73
N SER A 101 -13.64 12.08 6.54
CA SER A 101 -14.25 13.34 6.10
C SER A 101 -15.77 13.26 6.01
N GLN A 102 -16.32 12.15 5.51
CA GLN A 102 -17.77 11.96 5.46
C GLN A 102 -18.40 11.74 6.84
N THR A 103 -17.71 11.05 7.75
CA THR A 103 -18.13 10.87 9.15
C THR A 103 -18.19 12.22 9.88
N LEU A 104 -17.22 13.10 9.63
CA LEU A 104 -17.23 14.45 10.17
C LEU A 104 -18.44 15.23 9.64
N LEU A 105 -18.66 15.23 8.33
CA LEU A 105 -19.80 15.91 7.70
C LEU A 105 -21.14 15.37 8.20
N TYR A 106 -21.26 14.05 8.35
CA TYR A 106 -22.42 13.39 8.92
C TYR A 106 -22.71 13.90 10.33
N THR A 107 -21.69 13.95 11.19
CA THR A 107 -21.82 14.37 12.58
C THR A 107 -22.20 15.84 12.69
N GLN A 108 -21.54 16.73 11.93
CA GLN A 108 -21.86 18.15 11.88
C GLN A 108 -23.29 18.42 11.37
N THR A 109 -23.73 17.66 10.37
CA THR A 109 -25.09 17.84 9.81
C THR A 109 -26.16 17.32 10.77
N LEU A 110 -25.91 16.19 11.42
CA LEU A 110 -26.79 15.65 12.46
C LEU A 110 -27.00 16.66 13.59
N ASP A 111 -25.90 17.19 14.09
CA ASP A 111 -25.84 18.17 15.17
C ASP A 111 -26.60 19.46 14.81
N LYS A 112 -26.40 19.98 13.58
CA LYS A 112 -27.17 21.11 13.05
C LYS A 112 -28.67 20.79 12.94
N CYS A 113 -29.04 19.59 12.49
CA CYS A 113 -30.42 19.16 12.36
C CYS A 113 -31.13 19.02 13.73
N ILE A 114 -30.39 18.65 14.77
CA ILE A 114 -30.91 18.55 16.15
C ILE A 114 -31.20 19.94 16.72
N ARG A 115 -30.27 20.89 16.52
CA ARG A 115 -30.42 22.26 17.02
C ARG A 115 -31.43 23.12 16.26
N GLU A 116 -31.72 22.79 15.00
CA GLU A 116 -32.67 23.56 14.19
C GLU A 116 -34.10 23.48 14.76
N LYS A 117 -34.67 24.66 15.04
CA LYS A 117 -36.00 24.81 15.63
C LYS A 117 -37.04 25.12 14.55
N GLU A 118 -36.65 25.76 13.46
CA GLU A 118 -37.57 26.13 12.39
C GLU A 118 -37.93 24.90 11.55
N SER A 119 -39.23 24.53 11.55
CA SER A 119 -39.73 23.28 10.94
C SER A 119 -39.31 23.11 9.47
N SER A 120 -39.44 24.17 8.65
CA SER A 120 -39.09 24.13 7.23
C SER A 120 -37.59 23.88 7.00
N LYS A 121 -36.72 24.62 7.70
CA LYS A 121 -35.26 24.42 7.64
C LYS A 121 -34.86 23.05 8.17
N LYS A 122 -35.51 22.58 9.25
CA LYS A 122 -35.28 21.26 9.83
C LYS A 122 -35.62 20.15 8.84
N MET A 123 -36.73 20.27 8.10
CA MET A 123 -37.11 19.30 7.07
C MET A 123 -36.07 19.23 5.95
N ARG A 124 -35.60 20.39 5.46
CA ARG A 124 -34.53 20.47 4.44
C ARG A 124 -33.21 19.86 4.94
N LEU A 125 -32.80 20.19 6.17
CA LEU A 125 -31.61 19.60 6.79
C LEU A 125 -31.72 18.09 6.96
N ARG A 126 -32.91 17.57 7.30
CA ARG A 126 -33.15 16.13 7.42
C ARG A 126 -33.00 15.40 6.08
N ALA A 127 -33.45 16.02 4.99
CA ALA A 127 -33.23 15.48 3.64
C ALA A 127 -31.74 15.42 3.27
N ILE A 128 -31.00 16.50 3.54
CA ILE A 128 -29.53 16.55 3.33
C ILE A 128 -28.82 15.50 4.19
N PHE A 129 -29.18 15.41 5.47
CA PHE A 129 -28.65 14.42 6.40
C PHE A 129 -28.86 12.99 5.90
N ASN A 130 -30.06 12.66 5.41
CA ASN A 130 -30.35 11.33 4.86
C ASN A 130 -29.49 11.01 3.62
N SER A 131 -29.23 12.00 2.76
CA SER A 131 -28.33 11.86 1.61
C SER A 131 -26.89 11.57 2.07
N ILE A 132 -26.37 12.37 3.02
CA ILE A 132 -25.04 12.17 3.59
C ILE A 132 -24.92 10.80 4.27
N LYS A 133 -25.94 10.38 5.03
CA LYS A 133 -25.99 9.06 5.68
C LYS A 133 -25.87 7.92 4.66
N LYS A 134 -26.58 8.01 3.54
CA LYS A 134 -26.49 7.02 2.46
C LYS A 134 -25.09 7.00 1.83
N ASN A 135 -24.51 8.17 1.56
CA ASN A 135 -23.18 8.28 0.97
C ASN A 135 -22.08 7.76 1.91
N LEU A 136 -22.18 8.05 3.21
CA LEU A 136 -21.29 7.51 4.24
C LEU A 136 -21.31 5.99 4.25
N LYS A 137 -22.50 5.40 4.32
CA LYS A 137 -22.66 3.93 4.29
C LYS A 137 -22.02 3.32 3.03
N ASN A 138 -22.28 3.88 1.85
CA ASN A 138 -21.69 3.39 0.60
C ASN A 138 -20.16 3.47 0.63
N THR A 139 -19.61 4.54 1.20
CA THR A 139 -18.17 4.75 1.28
C THR A 139 -17.51 3.79 2.28
N GLU A 140 -18.15 3.56 3.43
CA GLU A 140 -17.73 2.57 4.43
C GLU A 140 -17.74 1.14 3.85
N ASP A 141 -18.78 0.77 3.10
CA ASP A 141 -18.87 -0.53 2.42
C ASP A 141 -17.73 -0.73 1.42
N LEU A 142 -17.43 0.30 0.61
CA LEU A 142 -16.30 0.26 -0.34
C LEU A 142 -14.94 0.22 0.36
N TYR A 143 -14.78 0.94 1.46
CA TYR A 143 -13.57 0.89 2.28
C TYR A 143 -13.36 -0.51 2.86
N THR A 144 -14.41 -1.12 3.42
CA THR A 144 -14.38 -2.46 4.01
C THR A 144 -14.01 -3.52 2.97
N LYS A 145 -14.61 -3.47 1.77
CA LYS A 145 -14.26 -4.35 0.65
C LYS A 145 -12.78 -4.21 0.24
N SER A 146 -12.30 -2.96 0.15
CA SER A 146 -10.92 -2.66 -0.20
C SER A 146 -9.95 -3.14 0.87
N LEU A 147 -10.30 -2.98 2.15
CA LEU A 147 -9.52 -3.43 3.30
C LEU A 147 -9.41 -4.95 3.34
N ALA A 148 -10.52 -5.67 3.10
CA ALA A 148 -10.53 -7.13 3.01
C ALA A 148 -9.64 -7.61 1.87
N LYS A 149 -9.74 -6.99 0.68
CA LYS A 149 -8.85 -7.31 -0.46
C LYS A 149 -7.38 -7.06 -0.10
N LYS A 150 -7.06 -5.93 0.55
CA LYS A 150 -5.70 -5.60 1.00
C LYS A 150 -5.15 -6.68 1.93
N ILE A 151 -5.92 -7.06 2.96
CA ILE A 151 -5.51 -8.09 3.93
C ILE A 151 -5.22 -9.40 3.23
N HIS A 152 -6.10 -9.83 2.32
CA HIS A 152 -5.93 -11.07 1.57
C HIS A 152 -4.67 -11.03 0.69
N VAL A 153 -4.53 -10.04 -0.19
CA VAL A 153 -3.41 -9.94 -1.14
C VAL A 153 -2.07 -9.76 -0.44
N CYS A 154 -2.00 -8.92 0.60
CA CYS A 154 -0.77 -8.76 1.38
C CYS A 154 -0.42 -10.04 2.16
N GLY A 155 -1.42 -10.79 2.64
CA GLY A 155 -1.22 -12.11 3.24
C GLY A 155 -0.66 -13.13 2.24
N GLU A 156 -1.12 -13.11 0.99
CA GLU A 156 -0.55 -13.93 -0.09
C GLU A 156 0.91 -13.54 -0.38
N ALA A 157 1.21 -12.25 -0.44
CA ALA A 157 2.58 -11.76 -0.65
C ALA A 157 3.54 -12.26 0.44
N SER A 158 3.15 -12.18 1.72
CA SER A 158 3.95 -12.72 2.82
C SER A 158 4.14 -14.24 2.76
N ARG A 159 3.13 -14.99 2.30
CA ARG A 159 3.27 -16.45 2.08
C ARG A 159 4.22 -16.76 0.93
N LEU A 160 4.16 -15.99 -0.15
CA LEU A 160 5.08 -16.12 -1.28
C LEU A 160 6.51 -15.77 -0.88
N GLU A 161 6.70 -14.74 -0.07
CA GLU A 161 8.01 -14.36 0.48
C GLU A 161 8.66 -15.53 1.23
N ALA A 162 7.90 -16.17 2.13
CA ALA A 162 8.38 -17.34 2.87
C ALA A 162 8.80 -18.49 1.93
N ARG A 163 7.99 -18.77 0.89
CA ARG A 163 8.29 -19.82 -0.10
C ARG A 163 9.50 -19.48 -0.97
N VAL A 164 9.64 -18.22 -1.39
CA VAL A 164 10.82 -17.73 -2.13
C VAL A 164 12.08 -17.94 -1.29
N ASN A 165 12.04 -17.56 -0.01
CA ASN A 165 13.16 -17.72 0.91
C ASN A 165 13.51 -19.20 1.16
N GLU A 166 12.51 -20.07 1.32
CA GLU A 166 12.72 -21.51 1.46
C GLU A 166 13.46 -22.09 0.25
N VAL A 167 12.95 -21.83 -0.96
CA VAL A 167 13.56 -22.34 -2.21
C VAL A 167 14.94 -21.72 -2.44
N LYS A 168 15.15 -20.46 -2.06
CA LYS A 168 16.47 -19.81 -2.09
C LYS A 168 17.50 -20.58 -1.28
N ILE A 169 17.14 -20.97 -0.05
CA ILE A 169 18.01 -21.72 0.86
C ILE A 169 18.30 -23.11 0.27
N GLN A 170 17.28 -23.79 -0.28
CA GLN A 170 17.46 -25.08 -0.95
C GLN A 170 18.44 -24.98 -2.13
N ASN A 171 18.28 -23.97 -2.99
CA ASN A 171 19.17 -23.70 -4.11
C ASN A 171 20.60 -23.45 -3.66
N GLN A 172 20.80 -22.64 -2.61
CA GLN A 172 22.13 -22.38 -2.05
C GLN A 172 22.76 -23.68 -1.54
N ARG A 173 22.05 -24.49 -0.75
CA ARG A 173 22.57 -25.77 -0.23
C ARG A 173 22.99 -26.73 -1.36
N LEU A 174 22.18 -26.84 -2.41
CA LEU A 174 22.51 -27.67 -3.57
C LEU A 174 23.79 -27.20 -4.28
N LEU A 175 23.93 -25.88 -4.49
CA LEU A 175 25.11 -25.30 -5.10
C LEU A 175 26.38 -25.51 -4.27
N PHE A 176 26.27 -25.52 -2.93
CA PHE A 176 27.39 -25.84 -2.05
C PHE A 176 27.77 -27.33 -2.12
N ASN A 177 26.78 -28.24 -2.09
CA ASN A 177 27.02 -29.68 -2.09
C ASN A 177 27.55 -30.21 -3.44
N ASN A 178 27.21 -29.57 -4.56
CA ASN A 178 27.73 -29.94 -5.88
C ASN A 178 29.17 -29.44 -6.16
N ARG A 179 29.81 -28.74 -5.21
CA ARG A 179 31.20 -28.27 -5.33
C ARG A 179 32.21 -29.09 -4.52
N GLN A 180 31.76 -30.10 -3.78
CA GLN A 180 32.60 -31.09 -3.08
C GLN A 180 32.66 -32.38 -3.89
#